data_AF-C6BVD6-F1
#
_entry.id   AF-C6BVD6-F1
#
_cell.length_a   1.000
_cell.length_b   1.000
_cell.length_c   1.000
_cell.angle_alpha   90.00
_cell.angle_beta   90.00
_cell.angle_gamma   90.00
#
_symmetry.space_group_name_H-M   'P 1'
#
loop_
_entity.id
_entity.type
_entity.pdbx_description
1 polymer ?
#
loop_
_entity_poly.entity_id
_entity_poly.type
_entity_poly.pdbx_seq_one_letter_code
_entity_poly.pdbx_strand_id
1 'polypeptide(L)'
;MAKKKSRIGQILLLMILAAVIGTGAYLLYKDTTAPQAALTPANGFVTYETPINVNISDTQSGLKAVKIVLSQGEKKLTLTEKNLPKGSFDYNEDILIKKKQIKEGPFELAVWAVDTSLAGFGSGNAVIARGNYTLDTIAPKITVQTTTHNFNQGGCGLLIYNVDETPSKTGVQVNDDFFPGYKQPDGTYACLFAMPYYTDKKDFNPVLIAEDAAGNVRKGSFWYHANGKTYRHDRINISDRFLNTKMPQFEGDYPGLPSQVQLFLKVNRELRKKNRAELHRVAKETSPTFLFEGSFKRLPNAATRAGFGDKRSYYYSGKVIDKQTHLGIDLASTRQAPIPAANNGRVVLAESDFGIYGNAVIIDHGLGLQSLYSHLSQINVEPGDMVERGQIIGKTGATGMAGGDHLHYGVICAGIPVNPVEWWDGRWIKNNITSKLK
;
A
#
# COMPACT_ATOMS: atom_id res chain seq x y z
N MET A 1 7.09 47.84 86.24
CA MET A 1 7.12 48.50 84.91
C MET A 1 7.31 47.44 83.83
N ALA A 2 6.24 47.04 83.15
CA ALA A 2 6.33 46.15 81.99
C ALA A 2 6.90 46.94 80.80
N LYS A 3 8.00 46.47 80.20
CA LYS A 3 8.54 47.02 78.95
C LYS A 3 7.45 46.90 77.87
N LYS A 4 6.86 48.04 77.52
CA LYS A 4 5.92 48.19 76.39
C LYS A 4 6.66 47.73 75.14
N LYS A 5 6.48 46.47 74.71
CA LYS A 5 6.98 45.98 73.41
C LYS A 5 6.43 46.96 72.37
N SER A 6 7.31 47.57 71.58
CA SER A 6 6.92 48.53 70.55
C SER A 6 5.91 47.87 69.62
N ARG A 7 4.65 48.35 69.63
CA ARG A 7 3.58 47.88 68.74
C ARG A 7 4.03 47.91 67.27
N ILE A 8 4.87 48.89 66.91
CA ILE A 8 5.43 49.06 65.57
C ILE A 8 6.34 47.88 65.20
N GLY A 9 7.20 47.43 66.11
CA GLY A 9 8.08 46.28 65.86
C GLY A 9 7.33 44.95 65.69
N GLN A 10 6.22 44.77 66.43
CA GLN A 10 5.35 43.59 66.27
C GLN A 10 4.57 43.61 64.94
N ILE A 11 4.10 44.78 64.51
CA ILE A 11 3.42 44.96 63.21
C ILE A 11 4.41 44.72 62.06
N LEU A 12 5.63 45.25 62.14
CA LEU A 12 6.66 45.00 61.13
C LEU A 12 7.00 43.51 61.00
N LEU A 13 7.14 42.81 62.13
CA LEU A 13 7.42 41.38 62.15
C LEU A 13 6.27 40.57 61.52
N LEU A 14 5.01 40.94 61.82
CA LEU A 14 3.84 40.30 61.21
C LEU A 14 3.75 40.57 59.70
N MET A 15 4.12 41.77 59.23
CA MET A 15 4.16 42.06 57.80
C MET A 15 5.28 41.32 57.07
N ILE A 16 6.47 41.21 57.68
CA ILE A 16 7.57 40.40 57.13
C ILE A 16 7.15 38.92 57.08
N LEU A 17 6.53 38.41 58.14
CA LEU A 17 6.04 37.03 58.18
C LEU A 17 4.96 36.79 57.13
N ALA A 18 4.00 37.71 56.97
CA ALA A 18 2.98 37.65 55.92
C ALA A 18 3.58 37.74 54.52
N ALA A 19 4.62 38.56 54.32
CA ALA A 19 5.32 38.66 53.04
C ALA A 19 6.13 37.39 52.74
N VAL A 20 6.78 36.77 53.72
CA VAL A 20 7.48 35.49 53.57
C VAL A 20 6.51 34.36 53.30
N ILE A 21 5.38 34.30 54.01
CA ILE A 21 4.30 33.33 53.78
C ILE A 21 3.69 33.54 52.39
N GLY A 22 3.40 34.78 52.01
CA GLY A 22 2.83 35.13 50.70
C GLY A 22 3.79 34.84 49.55
N THR A 23 5.09 35.14 49.71
CA THR A 23 6.13 34.80 48.73
C THR A 23 6.32 33.30 48.64
N GLY A 24 6.34 32.59 49.77
CA GLY A 24 6.42 31.13 49.81
C GLY A 24 5.21 30.48 49.12
N ALA A 25 4.00 30.93 49.43
CA ALA A 25 2.77 30.48 48.78
C ALA A 25 2.81 30.79 47.27
N TYR A 26 3.17 32.01 46.88
CA TYR A 26 3.29 32.38 45.47
C TYR A 26 4.26 31.49 44.70
N LEU A 27 5.44 31.21 45.27
CA LEU A 27 6.44 30.34 44.65
C LEU A 27 5.98 28.86 44.56
N LEU A 28 5.18 28.38 45.52
CA LEU A 28 4.58 27.05 45.49
C LEU A 28 3.48 26.91 44.43
N TYR A 29 2.75 28.00 44.12
CA TYR A 29 1.68 28.03 43.11
C TYR A 29 2.14 28.56 41.74
N LYS A 30 3.42 28.94 41.59
CA LYS A 30 3.97 29.52 40.35
C LYS A 30 3.89 28.56 39.17
N ASP A 31 4.08 27.27 39.42
CA ASP A 31 3.97 26.21 38.42
C ASP A 31 3.29 25.00 39.06
N THR A 32 2.11 24.67 38.55
CA THR A 32 1.28 23.53 39.01
C THR A 32 1.05 22.51 37.89
N THR A 33 1.68 22.71 36.73
CA THR A 33 1.52 21.81 35.59
C THR A 33 2.60 20.75 35.60
N ALA A 34 2.20 19.48 35.46
CA ALA A 34 3.17 18.41 35.29
C ALA A 34 3.81 18.45 33.89
N PRO A 35 5.05 17.94 33.76
CA PRO A 35 5.65 17.71 32.45
C PRO A 35 4.78 16.85 31.54
N GLN A 36 4.97 16.99 30.24
CA GLN A 36 4.39 16.10 29.24
C GLN A 36 5.41 15.01 28.90
N ALA A 37 4.95 13.76 28.79
CA ALA A 37 5.78 12.63 28.40
C ALA A 37 5.04 11.77 27.38
N ALA A 38 5.73 11.40 26.29
CA ALA A 38 5.20 10.60 25.21
C ALA A 38 6.19 9.52 24.77
N LEU A 39 5.64 8.40 24.33
CA LEU A 39 6.36 7.26 23.78
C LEU A 39 5.99 7.07 22.32
N THR A 40 6.98 6.90 21.44
CA THR A 40 6.77 6.66 20.01
C THR A 40 7.55 5.44 19.55
N PRO A 41 6.90 4.35 19.10
CA PRO A 41 5.44 4.14 19.12
C PRO A 41 4.91 4.04 20.57
N ALA A 42 3.64 4.39 20.78
CA ALA A 42 3.03 4.37 22.11
C ALA A 42 2.78 2.95 22.65
N ASN A 43 2.61 1.99 21.75
CA ASN A 43 2.44 0.56 22.02
C ASN A 43 2.69 -0.22 20.72
N GLY A 44 2.82 -1.55 20.82
CA GLY A 44 2.89 -2.44 19.64
C GLY A 44 3.95 -3.52 19.74
N PHE A 45 4.26 -4.12 18.60
CA PHE A 45 5.30 -5.13 18.48
C PHE A 45 6.65 -4.45 18.19
N VAL A 46 7.71 -4.97 18.81
CA VAL A 46 9.07 -4.42 18.66
C VAL A 46 10.09 -5.55 18.57
N THR A 47 11.21 -5.29 17.90
CA THR A 47 12.40 -6.13 17.92
C THR A 47 13.51 -5.45 18.74
N TYR A 48 14.68 -6.08 18.83
CA TYR A 48 15.87 -5.43 19.41
C TYR A 48 16.40 -4.25 18.58
N GLU A 49 15.93 -4.09 17.34
CA GLU A 49 16.35 -3.03 16.42
C GLU A 49 15.32 -1.90 16.33
N THR A 50 14.13 -2.06 16.94
CA THR A 50 13.08 -1.05 16.95
C THR A 50 13.33 -0.04 18.08
N PRO A 51 13.69 1.22 17.78
CA PRO A 51 13.83 2.24 18.82
C PRO A 51 12.46 2.66 19.34
N ILE A 52 12.33 2.75 20.67
CA ILE A 52 11.19 3.41 21.33
C ILE A 52 11.67 4.79 21.76
N ASN A 53 11.21 5.80 21.03
CA ASN A 53 11.57 7.18 21.29
C ASN A 53 10.76 7.74 22.47
N VAL A 54 11.46 8.23 23.48
CA VAL A 54 10.90 8.87 24.66
C VAL A 54 11.08 10.37 24.50
N ASN A 55 9.99 11.13 24.45
CA ASN A 55 10.02 12.59 24.45
C ASN A 55 9.35 13.10 25.72
N ILE A 56 10.04 13.98 26.44
CA ILE A 56 9.53 14.65 27.62
C ILE A 56 9.77 16.14 27.45
N SER A 57 8.76 16.95 27.76
CA SER A 57 8.89 18.40 27.77
C SER A 57 8.19 19.03 28.97
N ASP A 58 8.75 20.13 29.44
CA ASP A 58 8.14 21.00 30.44
C ASP A 58 8.39 22.45 29.99
N THR A 59 7.34 23.23 29.80
CA THR A 59 7.45 24.60 29.27
C THR A 59 7.59 25.67 30.34
N GLN A 60 7.57 25.29 31.63
CA GLN A 60 7.50 26.23 32.75
C GLN A 60 8.74 26.16 33.64
N SER A 61 8.78 25.22 34.59
CA SER A 61 9.88 25.09 35.54
C SER A 61 11.04 24.26 35.00
N GLY A 62 10.84 23.51 33.92
CA GLY A 62 11.85 22.63 33.35
C GLY A 62 12.02 21.34 34.15
N LEU A 63 12.70 20.37 33.55
CA LEU A 63 12.85 19.01 34.02
C LEU A 63 13.99 18.88 35.04
N LYS A 64 13.72 18.14 36.13
CA LYS A 64 14.66 17.85 37.21
C LYS A 64 15.27 16.46 37.09
N ALA A 65 14.45 15.45 36.80
CA ALA A 65 14.91 14.08 36.72
C ALA A 65 14.03 13.24 35.79
N VAL A 66 14.65 12.25 35.16
CA VAL A 66 13.98 11.28 34.30
C VAL A 66 14.39 9.88 34.72
N LYS A 67 13.41 8.97 34.77
CA LYS A 67 13.62 7.54 35.00
C LYS A 67 12.81 6.74 34.01
N ILE A 68 13.43 5.72 33.41
CA ILE A 68 12.79 4.82 32.46
C ILE A 68 12.98 3.41 33.00
N VAL A 69 11.88 2.70 33.24
CA VAL A 69 11.88 1.33 33.76
C VAL A 69 11.11 0.44 32.81
N LEU A 70 11.73 -0.66 32.46
CA LEU A 70 11.08 -1.76 31.77
C LEU A 70 10.56 -2.77 32.81
N SER A 71 9.34 -3.26 32.60
CA SER A 71 8.75 -4.34 33.40
C SER A 71 8.30 -5.49 32.50
N GLN A 72 8.72 -6.73 32.80
CA GLN A 72 8.24 -7.95 32.14
C GLN A 72 7.90 -8.99 33.20
N GLY A 73 6.59 -9.25 33.39
CA GLY A 73 6.11 -10.01 34.54
C GLY A 73 6.53 -9.34 35.84
N GLU A 74 7.16 -10.08 36.75
CA GLU A 74 7.65 -9.55 38.03
C GLU A 74 9.01 -8.83 37.92
N LYS A 75 9.74 -9.01 36.81
CA LYS A 75 11.08 -8.45 36.63
C LYS A 75 10.98 -6.97 36.24
N LYS A 76 11.63 -6.10 37.01
CA LYS A 76 11.79 -4.67 36.70
C LYS A 76 13.26 -4.34 36.43
N LEU A 77 13.52 -3.59 35.38
CA LEU A 77 14.86 -3.16 34.99
C LEU A 77 14.84 -1.65 34.70
N THR A 78 15.61 -0.88 35.47
CA THR A 78 15.87 0.53 35.16
C THR A 78 16.77 0.61 33.94
N LEU A 79 16.29 1.21 32.86
CA LEU A 79 17.05 1.45 31.62
C LEU A 79 17.81 2.77 31.70
N THR A 80 17.15 3.80 32.22
CA THR A 80 17.71 5.14 32.40
C THR A 80 17.29 5.69 33.76
N GLU A 81 18.21 6.34 34.46
CA GLU A 81 17.93 7.16 35.65
C GLU A 81 18.94 8.30 35.67
N LYS A 82 18.47 9.54 35.43
CA LYS A 82 19.31 10.73 35.27
C LYS A 82 18.69 11.92 35.99
N ASN A 83 19.53 12.69 36.67
CA ASN A 83 19.21 14.06 37.06
C ASN A 83 19.59 14.99 35.92
N LEU A 84 18.75 15.96 35.60
CA LEU A 84 18.94 16.89 34.51
C LEU A 84 19.51 18.22 35.02
N PRO A 85 20.37 18.89 34.24
CA PRO A 85 20.83 20.24 34.57
C PRO A 85 19.66 21.21 34.70
N LYS A 86 19.77 22.20 35.59
CA LYS A 86 18.77 23.27 35.69
C LYS A 86 18.63 23.99 34.34
N GLY A 87 17.40 24.28 33.95
CA GLY A 87 17.08 24.89 32.66
C GLY A 87 16.95 23.90 31.49
N SER A 88 16.88 22.59 31.78
CA SER A 88 16.50 21.58 30.78
C SER A 88 14.99 21.60 30.60
N PHE A 89 14.48 21.96 29.42
CA PHE A 89 13.04 21.99 29.16
C PHE A 89 12.56 20.78 28.36
N ASP A 90 13.47 20.10 27.68
CA ASP A 90 13.17 18.93 26.85
C ASP A 90 14.15 17.79 27.15
N TYR A 91 13.67 16.55 27.03
CA TYR A 91 14.48 15.34 27.11
C TYR A 91 14.01 14.33 26.07
N ASN A 92 14.91 13.93 25.19
CA ASN A 92 14.65 12.95 24.14
C ASN A 92 15.67 11.80 24.24
N GLU A 93 15.20 10.56 24.28
CA GLU A 93 16.07 9.38 24.30
C GLU A 93 15.45 8.23 23.50
N ASP A 94 16.23 7.62 22.60
CA ASP A 94 15.85 6.40 21.90
C ASP A 94 16.23 5.18 22.74
N ILE A 95 15.22 4.42 23.13
CA ILE A 95 15.38 3.20 23.90
C ILE A 95 15.43 2.01 22.97
N LEU A 96 16.60 1.35 22.89
CA LEU A 96 16.78 0.06 22.23
C LEU A 96 16.86 -1.05 23.27
N ILE A 97 15.94 -2.01 23.16
CA ILE A 97 15.90 -3.18 24.02
C ILE A 97 17.07 -4.11 23.65
N LYS A 98 17.82 -4.58 24.66
CA LYS A 98 18.95 -5.50 24.47
C LYS A 98 18.53 -6.94 24.82
N LYS A 99 19.00 -7.91 24.04
CA LYS A 99 18.74 -9.36 24.22
C LYS A 99 18.98 -9.93 25.62
N LYS A 100 19.85 -9.33 26.43
CA LYS A 100 20.11 -9.78 27.82
C LYS A 100 19.09 -9.23 28.84
N GLN A 101 18.28 -8.25 28.47
CA GLN A 101 17.38 -7.54 29.38
C GLN A 101 16.07 -8.30 29.59
N ILE A 102 15.48 -8.80 28.51
CA ILE A 102 14.16 -9.44 28.49
C ILE A 102 14.12 -10.67 27.58
N LYS A 103 13.04 -11.44 27.66
CA LYS A 103 12.73 -12.55 26.75
C LYS A 103 11.60 -12.16 25.80
N GLU A 104 11.32 -13.00 24.80
CA GLU A 104 10.14 -12.91 23.94
C GLU A 104 8.85 -12.76 24.76
N GLY A 105 7.91 -11.96 24.25
CA GLY A 105 6.60 -11.75 24.87
C GLY A 105 6.37 -10.32 25.40
N PRO A 106 5.27 -10.12 26.14
CA PRO A 106 4.81 -8.79 26.54
C PRO A 106 5.72 -8.13 27.57
N PHE A 107 5.86 -6.81 27.49
CA PHE A 107 6.52 -5.96 28.49
C PHE A 107 5.91 -4.55 28.52
N GLU A 108 6.06 -3.86 29.64
CA GLU A 108 5.67 -2.46 29.82
C GLU A 108 6.93 -1.59 29.92
N LEU A 109 6.92 -0.44 29.24
CA LEU A 109 7.87 0.64 29.49
C LEU A 109 7.16 1.77 30.23
N ALA A 110 7.71 2.17 31.37
CA ALA A 110 7.23 3.30 32.13
C ALA A 110 8.30 4.40 32.19
N VAL A 111 7.88 5.63 31.93
CA VAL A 111 8.73 6.83 31.87
C VAL A 111 8.23 7.80 32.93
N TRP A 112 9.04 8.02 33.96
CA TRP A 112 8.82 9.03 34.98
C TRP A 112 9.62 10.28 34.64
N ALA A 113 8.97 11.43 34.72
CA ALA A 113 9.64 12.72 34.70
C ALA A 113 9.14 13.57 35.85
N VAL A 114 10.05 14.33 36.45
CA VAL A 114 9.76 15.27 37.54
C VAL A 114 10.32 16.63 37.16
N ASP A 115 9.57 17.69 37.41
CA ASP A 115 9.98 19.07 37.14
C ASP A 115 10.82 19.68 38.29
N THR A 116 11.29 20.92 38.10
CA THR A 116 12.03 21.66 39.13
C THR A 116 11.16 22.57 39.99
N SER A 117 9.83 22.51 39.84
CA SER A 117 8.88 23.35 40.58
C SER A 117 8.98 23.11 42.09
N LEU A 118 8.51 24.07 42.88
CA LEU A 118 8.41 23.91 44.33
C LEU A 118 7.14 23.17 44.75
N ALA A 119 6.32 22.68 43.80
CA ALA A 119 5.15 21.89 44.10
C ALA A 119 5.46 20.72 45.04
N GLY A 120 4.51 20.38 45.91
CA GLY A 120 4.70 19.34 46.93
C GLY A 120 5.91 19.60 47.85
N PHE A 121 6.18 20.86 48.21
CA PHE A 121 7.30 21.29 49.04
C PHE A 121 8.69 20.97 48.45
N GLY A 122 8.87 21.17 47.14
CA GLY A 122 10.14 20.98 46.43
C GLY A 122 10.36 19.57 45.85
N SER A 123 9.34 18.71 45.93
CA SER A 123 9.34 17.43 45.23
C SER A 123 9.20 17.61 43.72
N GLY A 124 8.45 18.63 43.28
CA GLY A 124 8.14 18.93 41.88
C GLY A 124 6.86 18.23 41.43
N ASN A 125 6.28 18.67 40.31
CA ASN A 125 5.21 17.93 39.65
C ASN A 125 5.81 16.74 38.89
N ALA A 126 5.06 15.65 38.81
CA ALA A 126 5.52 14.41 38.20
C ALA A 126 4.51 13.87 37.18
N VAL A 127 5.02 13.24 36.13
CA VAL A 127 4.24 12.52 35.12
C VAL A 127 4.78 11.10 34.96
N ILE A 128 3.88 10.16 34.65
CA ILE A 128 4.24 8.80 34.27
C ILE A 128 3.56 8.46 32.94
N ALA A 129 4.35 8.36 31.87
CA ALA A 129 3.89 7.79 30.61
C ALA A 129 4.16 6.28 30.60
N ARG A 130 3.22 5.49 30.07
CA ARG A 130 3.34 4.03 29.94
C ARG A 130 3.08 3.58 28.51
N GLY A 131 3.85 2.60 28.05
CA GLY A 131 3.66 1.92 26.78
C GLY A 131 3.68 0.42 26.97
N ASN A 132 2.75 -0.27 26.31
CA ASN A 132 2.65 -1.74 26.32
C ASN A 132 3.18 -2.29 25.01
N TYR A 133 4.15 -3.19 25.10
CA TYR A 133 4.83 -3.74 23.93
C TYR A 133 4.86 -5.26 23.99
N THR A 134 5.04 -5.87 22.83
CA THR A 134 5.42 -7.29 22.73
C THR A 134 6.76 -7.36 22.02
N LEU A 135 7.77 -7.92 22.70
CA LEU A 135 9.00 -8.28 22.03
C LEU A 135 8.72 -9.52 21.20
N ASP A 136 8.92 -9.40 19.90
CA ASP A 136 8.78 -10.49 18.95
C ASP A 136 9.93 -10.43 17.94
N THR A 137 10.81 -11.43 18.01
CA THR A 137 11.94 -11.59 17.09
C THR A 137 11.84 -12.80 16.17
N ILE A 138 10.68 -13.47 16.16
CA ILE A 138 10.50 -14.75 15.48
C ILE A 138 9.63 -14.54 14.25
N ALA A 139 10.27 -14.58 13.07
CA ALA A 139 9.54 -14.50 11.82
C ALA A 139 8.49 -15.64 11.66
N PRO A 140 7.34 -15.34 11.02
CA PRO A 140 6.22 -16.26 10.86
C PRO A 140 6.65 -17.57 10.20
N LYS A 141 5.92 -18.65 10.47
CA LYS A 141 6.03 -19.90 9.71
C LYS A 141 5.04 -19.88 8.56
N ILE A 142 5.53 -20.27 7.39
CA ILE A 142 4.73 -20.37 6.17
C ILE A 142 4.72 -21.82 5.69
N THR A 143 3.56 -22.30 5.25
CA THR A 143 3.41 -23.66 4.68
C THR A 143 2.60 -23.60 3.39
N VAL A 144 3.26 -23.89 2.27
CA VAL A 144 2.62 -23.94 0.95
C VAL A 144 1.77 -25.20 0.82
N GLN A 145 0.51 -25.04 0.39
CA GLN A 145 -0.45 -26.14 0.19
C GLN A 145 -0.48 -26.63 -1.26
N THR A 146 -0.29 -25.72 -2.22
CA THR A 146 -0.29 -26.04 -3.64
C THR A 146 1.04 -26.59 -4.13
N THR A 147 1.01 -27.65 -4.93
CA THR A 147 2.22 -28.40 -5.33
C THR A 147 2.82 -27.97 -6.67
N THR A 148 1.99 -27.65 -7.68
CA THR A 148 2.46 -27.37 -9.04
C THR A 148 2.00 -26.01 -9.57
N HIS A 149 2.89 -25.25 -10.19
CA HIS A 149 2.58 -23.95 -10.80
C HIS A 149 3.25 -23.84 -12.18
N ASN A 150 2.48 -23.62 -13.24
CA ASN A 150 3.00 -23.52 -14.60
C ASN A 150 2.69 -22.13 -15.16
N PHE A 151 3.73 -21.38 -15.52
CA PHE A 151 3.61 -20.03 -16.02
C PHE A 151 4.03 -19.96 -17.48
N ASN A 152 3.26 -19.24 -18.28
CA ASN A 152 3.77 -18.62 -19.49
C ASN A 152 4.22 -17.19 -19.14
N GLN A 153 5.22 -16.67 -19.85
CA GLN A 153 5.51 -15.24 -19.80
C GLN A 153 4.25 -14.44 -20.12
N GLY A 154 3.93 -13.47 -19.26
CA GLY A 154 2.66 -12.72 -19.31
C GLY A 154 1.45 -13.50 -18.80
N GLY A 155 1.61 -14.67 -18.20
CA GLY A 155 0.53 -15.48 -17.64
C GLY A 155 0.43 -15.37 -16.12
N CYS A 156 -0.51 -16.11 -15.53
CA CYS A 156 -0.79 -16.07 -14.09
C CYS A 156 -0.99 -17.45 -13.45
N GLY A 157 -1.03 -17.48 -12.12
CA GLY A 157 -1.20 -18.70 -11.35
C GLY A 157 -1.56 -18.39 -9.90
N LEU A 158 -2.14 -19.37 -9.22
CA LEU A 158 -2.59 -19.25 -7.84
C LEU A 158 -1.68 -20.05 -6.89
N LEU A 159 -1.30 -19.44 -5.77
CA LEU A 159 -0.61 -20.07 -4.65
C LEU A 159 -1.54 -20.09 -3.43
N ILE A 160 -1.74 -21.26 -2.83
CA ILE A 160 -2.42 -21.39 -1.52
C ILE A 160 -1.40 -21.77 -0.47
N TYR A 161 -1.44 -21.08 0.67
CA TYR A 161 -0.50 -21.28 1.76
C TYR A 161 -1.11 -20.91 3.11
N ASN A 162 -0.49 -21.37 4.20
CA ASN A 162 -0.83 -21.01 5.57
C ASN A 162 0.27 -20.13 6.16
N VAL A 163 -0.13 -19.23 7.06
CA VAL A 163 0.75 -18.47 7.96
C VAL A 163 0.28 -18.79 9.37
N ASP A 164 1.19 -19.12 10.28
CA ASP A 164 0.85 -19.55 11.66
C ASP A 164 0.38 -18.42 12.58
N GLU A 165 0.46 -17.19 12.10
CA GLU A 165 -0.03 -15.98 12.75
C GLU A 165 -0.65 -15.01 11.74
N THR A 166 -1.10 -13.84 12.19
CA THR A 166 -1.67 -12.81 11.30
C THR A 166 -0.55 -11.91 10.77
N PRO A 167 -0.18 -12.01 9.48
CA PRO A 167 0.88 -11.18 8.90
C PRO A 167 0.41 -9.74 8.68
N SER A 168 1.31 -8.78 8.85
CA SER A 168 1.15 -7.39 8.40
C SER A 168 1.24 -7.28 6.87
N LYS A 169 2.04 -8.14 6.25
CA LYS A 169 2.19 -8.25 4.79
C LYS A 169 2.44 -9.70 4.40
N THR A 170 1.69 -10.20 3.43
CA THR A 170 1.94 -11.53 2.87
C THR A 170 1.54 -11.62 1.41
N GLY A 171 2.26 -12.45 0.64
CA GLY A 171 2.04 -12.59 -0.79
C GLY A 171 3.26 -13.14 -1.52
N VAL A 172 3.29 -12.98 -2.83
CA VAL A 172 4.42 -13.42 -3.67
C VAL A 172 5.13 -12.20 -4.23
N GLN A 173 6.45 -12.12 -4.01
CA GLN A 173 7.33 -11.16 -4.65
C GLN A 173 7.90 -11.79 -5.92
N VAL A 174 7.76 -11.10 -7.06
CA VAL A 174 8.41 -11.45 -8.32
C VAL A 174 9.27 -10.28 -8.74
N ASN A 175 10.58 -10.38 -8.52
CA ASN A 175 11.52 -9.28 -8.74
C ASN A 175 11.04 -8.02 -7.98
N ASP A 176 10.65 -6.95 -8.68
CA ASP A 176 10.17 -5.71 -8.08
C ASP A 176 8.64 -5.69 -7.83
N ASP A 177 7.89 -6.65 -8.40
CA ASP A 177 6.43 -6.70 -8.32
C ASP A 177 5.94 -7.55 -7.14
N PHE A 178 5.09 -6.96 -6.28
CA PHE A 178 4.48 -7.67 -5.16
C PHE A 178 3.01 -7.99 -5.44
N PHE A 179 2.65 -9.26 -5.30
CA PHE A 179 1.30 -9.79 -5.44
C PHE A 179 0.75 -10.14 -4.06
N PRO A 180 -0.30 -9.46 -3.58
CA PRO A 180 -0.83 -9.67 -2.23
C PRO A 180 -1.55 -11.01 -2.10
N GLY A 181 -1.37 -11.66 -0.95
CA GLY A 181 -2.18 -12.80 -0.52
C GLY A 181 -3.39 -12.35 0.30
N TYR A 182 -4.54 -12.99 0.07
CA TYR A 182 -5.79 -12.67 0.74
C TYR A 182 -6.23 -13.85 1.61
N LYS A 183 -6.62 -13.57 2.85
CA LYS A 183 -7.11 -14.58 3.78
C LYS A 183 -8.45 -15.13 3.30
N GLN A 184 -8.57 -16.46 3.27
CA GLN A 184 -9.75 -17.20 2.87
C GLN A 184 -10.56 -17.63 4.11
N PRO A 185 -11.86 -17.99 3.94
CA PRO A 185 -12.72 -18.38 5.07
C PRO A 185 -12.22 -19.58 5.88
N ASP A 186 -11.45 -20.48 5.28
CA ASP A 186 -10.84 -21.64 5.94
C ASP A 186 -9.54 -21.31 6.73
N GLY A 187 -9.13 -20.04 6.72
CA GLY A 187 -7.92 -19.55 7.38
C GLY A 187 -6.66 -19.56 6.51
N THR A 188 -6.70 -20.19 5.33
CA THR A 188 -5.58 -20.16 4.37
C THR A 188 -5.44 -18.78 3.73
N TYR A 189 -4.33 -18.55 3.03
CA TYR A 189 -4.12 -17.39 2.17
C TYR A 189 -4.05 -17.83 0.71
N ALA A 190 -4.75 -17.08 -0.15
CA ALA A 190 -4.72 -17.24 -1.59
C ALA A 190 -4.02 -16.03 -2.24
N CYS A 191 -2.97 -16.29 -3.03
CA CYS A 191 -2.25 -15.27 -3.78
C CYS A 191 -2.31 -15.59 -5.27
N LEU A 192 -3.02 -14.75 -6.03
CA LEU A 192 -2.97 -14.76 -7.49
C LEU A 192 -1.79 -13.89 -7.93
N PHE A 193 -0.85 -14.47 -8.67
CA PHE A 193 0.35 -13.77 -9.11
C PHE A 193 0.68 -14.08 -10.57
N ALA A 194 1.46 -13.19 -11.18
CA ALA A 194 1.82 -13.26 -12.59
C ALA A 194 3.31 -13.57 -12.78
N MET A 195 3.64 -14.16 -13.93
CA MET A 195 4.95 -13.98 -14.55
C MET A 195 4.81 -12.76 -15.48
N PRO A 196 5.34 -11.57 -15.12
CA PRO A 196 5.12 -10.37 -15.92
C PRO A 196 5.62 -10.53 -17.36
N TYR A 197 4.98 -9.85 -18.32
CA TYR A 197 5.33 -9.94 -19.75
C TYR A 197 6.75 -9.41 -20.07
N TYR A 198 7.33 -8.64 -19.15
CA TYR A 198 8.69 -8.09 -19.24
C TYR A 198 9.73 -8.91 -18.48
N THR A 199 9.32 -9.99 -17.79
CA THR A 199 10.24 -10.88 -17.07
C THR A 199 10.62 -12.06 -17.96
N ASP A 200 11.91 -12.26 -18.22
CA ASP A 200 12.38 -13.46 -18.92
C ASP A 200 12.24 -14.70 -18.01
N LYS A 201 12.06 -15.89 -18.60
CA LYS A 201 11.92 -17.14 -17.83
C LYS A 201 13.13 -17.41 -16.92
N LYS A 202 14.34 -16.98 -17.30
CA LYS A 202 15.56 -17.17 -16.51
C LYS A 202 15.61 -16.25 -15.28
N ASP A 203 14.91 -15.11 -15.36
CA ASP A 203 14.85 -14.07 -14.35
C ASP A 203 13.53 -14.14 -13.55
N PHE A 204 12.68 -15.14 -13.82
CA PHE A 204 11.44 -15.36 -13.08
C PHE A 204 11.74 -16.11 -11.79
N ASN A 205 11.80 -15.37 -10.69
CA ASN A 205 12.09 -15.87 -9.35
C ASN A 205 11.00 -15.46 -8.35
N PRO A 206 9.86 -16.17 -8.31
CA PRO A 206 8.79 -15.90 -7.36
C PRO A 206 9.18 -16.39 -5.95
N VAL A 207 9.01 -15.52 -4.95
CA VAL A 207 9.30 -15.80 -3.55
C VAL A 207 8.07 -15.51 -2.70
N LEU A 208 7.59 -16.49 -1.94
CA LEU A 208 6.53 -16.28 -0.95
C LEU A 208 7.11 -15.49 0.23
N ILE A 209 6.41 -14.45 0.67
CA ILE A 209 6.82 -13.60 1.79
C ILE A 209 5.68 -13.55 2.81
N ALA A 210 6.05 -13.62 4.09
CA ALA A 210 5.19 -13.23 5.20
C ALA A 210 6.00 -12.36 6.17
N GLU A 211 5.41 -11.25 6.58
CA GLU A 211 5.96 -10.28 7.53
C GLU A 211 4.95 -10.15 8.66
N ASP A 212 5.41 -10.25 9.91
CA ASP A 212 4.56 -10.07 11.09
C ASP A 212 4.42 -8.58 11.47
N ALA A 213 3.78 -8.30 12.61
CA ALA A 213 3.60 -6.94 13.10
C ALA A 213 4.89 -6.32 13.68
N ALA A 214 5.91 -7.12 14.03
CA ALA A 214 7.22 -6.67 14.47
C ALA A 214 8.18 -6.35 13.31
N GLY A 215 7.80 -6.72 12.08
CA GLY A 215 8.62 -6.57 10.88
C GLY A 215 9.57 -7.75 10.63
N ASN A 216 9.43 -8.87 11.35
CA ASN A 216 10.23 -10.04 11.03
C ASN A 216 9.68 -10.70 9.76
N VAL A 217 10.59 -11.05 8.84
CA VAL A 217 10.21 -11.56 7.51
C VAL A 217 10.61 -13.02 7.33
N ARG A 218 9.65 -13.84 6.90
CA ARG A 218 9.87 -15.18 6.37
C ARG A 218 9.79 -15.17 4.85
N LYS A 219 10.79 -15.76 4.20
CA LYS A 219 10.77 -16.07 2.77
C LYS A 219 10.62 -17.57 2.55
N GLY A 220 9.79 -17.95 1.59
CA GLY A 220 9.54 -19.34 1.21
C GLY A 220 9.67 -19.55 -0.29
N SER A 221 10.18 -20.71 -0.66
CA SER A 221 10.17 -21.19 -2.04
C SER A 221 9.03 -22.18 -2.26
N PHE A 222 8.64 -22.34 -3.51
CA PHE A 222 7.70 -23.35 -3.96
C PHE A 222 8.07 -23.79 -5.36
N TRP A 223 7.60 -24.97 -5.76
CA TRP A 223 7.88 -25.46 -7.10
C TRP A 223 7.08 -24.69 -8.15
N TYR A 224 7.76 -24.30 -9.23
CA TYR A 224 7.14 -23.70 -10.40
C TYR A 224 7.89 -24.12 -11.67
N HIS A 225 7.21 -23.98 -12.80
CA HIS A 225 7.78 -24.12 -14.13
C HIS A 225 7.44 -22.89 -14.97
N ALA A 226 8.43 -22.33 -15.67
CA ALA A 226 8.31 -21.09 -16.42
C ALA A 226 8.62 -21.29 -17.90
N ASN A 227 7.68 -20.87 -18.75
CA ASN A 227 7.79 -20.92 -20.20
C ASN A 227 7.97 -19.51 -20.76
N GLY A 228 9.06 -19.29 -21.49
CA GLY A 228 9.24 -18.07 -22.26
C GLY A 228 8.25 -17.97 -23.42
N LYS A 229 7.99 -16.76 -23.91
CA LYS A 229 7.15 -16.53 -25.09
C LYS A 229 7.89 -15.67 -26.12
N THR A 230 7.71 -16.00 -27.39
CA THR A 230 8.07 -15.11 -28.49
C THR A 230 6.81 -14.39 -28.93
N TYR A 231 6.85 -13.06 -28.87
CA TYR A 231 5.72 -12.22 -29.28
C TYR A 231 5.89 -11.74 -30.71
N ARG A 232 4.74 -11.57 -31.39
CA ARG A 232 4.70 -11.02 -32.75
C ARG A 232 5.23 -9.59 -32.75
N HIS A 233 5.93 -9.22 -33.82
CA HIS A 233 6.32 -7.84 -34.07
C HIS A 233 5.33 -7.21 -35.04
N ASP A 234 4.82 -6.04 -34.68
CA ASP A 234 3.84 -5.30 -35.45
C ASP A 234 4.38 -3.93 -35.85
N ARG A 235 4.11 -3.54 -37.09
CA ARG A 235 4.51 -2.25 -37.66
C ARG A 235 3.29 -1.36 -37.78
N ILE A 236 3.26 -0.29 -37.00
CA ILE A 236 2.17 0.68 -36.99
C ILE A 236 2.63 1.95 -37.69
N ASN A 237 2.06 2.23 -38.86
CA ASN A 237 2.30 3.49 -39.57
C ASN A 237 1.32 4.56 -39.05
N ILE A 238 1.87 5.63 -38.49
CA ILE A 238 1.13 6.78 -37.98
C ILE A 238 1.03 7.79 -39.13
N SER A 239 -0.20 8.08 -39.53
CA SER A 239 -0.50 9.05 -40.61
C SER A 239 -0.88 10.41 -40.04
N ASP A 240 -0.74 11.46 -40.83
CA ASP A 240 -1.22 12.80 -40.48
C ASP A 240 -2.72 12.79 -40.17
N ARG A 241 -3.50 11.99 -40.91
CA ARG A 241 -4.93 11.82 -40.63
C ARG A 241 -5.17 11.28 -39.22
N PHE A 242 -4.43 10.25 -38.79
CA PHE A 242 -4.55 9.72 -37.45
C PHE A 242 -4.18 10.77 -36.40
N LEU A 243 -3.06 11.46 -36.58
CA LEU A 243 -2.59 12.49 -35.65
C LEU A 243 -3.62 13.62 -35.53
N ASN A 244 -4.08 14.17 -36.65
CA ASN A 244 -5.06 15.25 -36.70
C ASN A 244 -6.42 14.85 -36.09
N THR A 245 -6.76 13.56 -36.13
CA THR A 245 -8.02 13.05 -35.56
C THR A 245 -7.91 12.78 -34.06
N LYS A 246 -6.73 12.36 -33.56
CA LYS A 246 -6.59 11.79 -32.22
C LYS A 246 -5.83 12.66 -31.23
N MET A 247 -4.91 13.48 -31.69
CA MET A 247 -4.07 14.28 -30.82
C MET A 247 -4.80 15.46 -30.17
N PRO A 248 -5.75 16.16 -30.84
CA PRO A 248 -6.42 17.31 -30.23
C PRO A 248 -7.05 17.05 -28.85
N GLN A 249 -7.57 15.84 -28.60
CA GLN A 249 -8.18 15.49 -27.31
C GLN A 249 -7.17 15.48 -26.14
N PHE A 250 -5.86 15.41 -26.42
CA PHE A 250 -4.79 15.36 -25.41
C PHE A 250 -3.99 16.67 -25.30
N GLU A 251 -4.34 17.70 -26.06
CA GLU A 251 -3.61 18.98 -26.04
C GLU A 251 -3.70 19.67 -24.67
N GLY A 252 -4.82 19.51 -23.96
CA GLY A 252 -5.01 20.05 -22.61
C GLY A 252 -4.05 19.44 -21.58
N ASP A 253 -3.73 18.15 -21.72
CA ASP A 253 -2.82 17.44 -20.82
C ASP A 253 -1.35 17.79 -21.05
N TYR A 254 -1.02 18.25 -22.26
CA TYR A 254 0.35 18.51 -22.71
C TYR A 254 0.41 19.81 -23.54
N PRO A 255 0.18 20.98 -22.93
CA PRO A 255 0.10 22.24 -23.66
C PRO A 255 1.46 22.66 -24.22
N GLY A 256 1.43 23.40 -25.34
CA GLY A 256 2.61 24.09 -25.88
C GLY A 256 3.61 23.20 -26.63
N LEU A 257 3.22 21.98 -27.04
CA LEU A 257 4.10 21.12 -27.83
C LEU A 257 4.23 21.59 -29.29
N PRO A 258 5.43 21.47 -29.91
CA PRO A 258 5.71 22.06 -31.21
C PRO A 258 5.13 21.29 -32.41
N SER A 259 4.60 20.08 -32.22
CA SER A 259 3.94 19.31 -33.28
C SER A 259 3.07 18.17 -32.72
N GLN A 260 2.12 17.70 -33.52
CA GLN A 260 1.28 16.55 -33.16
C GLN A 260 2.06 15.25 -32.98
N VAL A 261 3.20 15.08 -33.67
CA VAL A 261 4.08 13.93 -33.44
C VAL A 261 4.70 13.97 -32.04
N GLN A 262 5.10 15.15 -31.57
CA GLN A 262 5.61 15.29 -30.19
C GLN A 262 4.52 15.04 -29.15
N LEU A 263 3.29 15.51 -29.41
CA LEU A 263 2.13 15.18 -28.58
C LEU A 263 1.84 13.69 -28.56
N PHE A 264 1.87 13.03 -29.72
CA PHE A 264 1.75 11.58 -29.82
C PHE A 264 2.82 10.87 -28.98
N LEU A 265 4.08 11.30 -29.03
CA LEU A 265 5.15 10.68 -28.25
C LEU A 265 4.95 10.86 -26.74
N LYS A 266 4.46 12.02 -26.29
CA LYS A 266 4.11 12.26 -24.89
C LYS A 266 2.97 11.35 -24.43
N VAL A 267 1.90 11.28 -25.20
CA VAL A 267 0.77 10.37 -24.94
C VAL A 267 1.22 8.90 -24.94
N ASN A 268 1.96 8.48 -25.97
CA ASN A 268 2.33 7.09 -26.14
C ASN A 268 3.41 6.61 -25.15
N ARG A 269 4.11 7.52 -24.45
CA ARG A 269 5.12 7.19 -23.43
C ARG A 269 4.66 7.51 -22.02
N GLU A 270 4.36 8.79 -21.76
CA GLU A 270 4.09 9.29 -20.42
C GLU A 270 2.67 8.97 -19.98
N LEU A 271 1.67 9.18 -20.84
CA LEU A 271 0.28 8.86 -20.48
C LEU A 271 0.09 7.35 -20.31
N ARG A 272 0.73 6.52 -21.14
CA ARG A 272 0.79 5.06 -20.89
C ARG A 272 1.35 4.72 -19.52
N LYS A 273 2.45 5.35 -19.10
CA LYS A 273 3.04 5.12 -17.77
C LYS A 273 2.07 5.51 -16.66
N LYS A 274 1.38 6.67 -16.80
CA LYS A 274 0.33 7.11 -15.87
C LYS A 274 -0.83 6.12 -15.82
N ASN A 275 -1.36 5.69 -16.96
CA ASN A 275 -2.44 4.69 -17.00
C ASN A 275 -2.00 3.37 -16.37
N ARG A 276 -0.75 2.93 -16.55
CA ARG A 276 -0.23 1.72 -15.89
C ARG A 276 -0.19 1.87 -14.37
N ALA A 277 0.26 3.02 -13.86
CA ALA A 277 0.24 3.29 -12.42
C ALA A 277 -1.19 3.29 -11.87
N GLU A 278 -2.14 3.82 -12.64
CA GLU A 278 -3.55 3.84 -12.25
C GLU A 278 -4.17 2.43 -12.24
N LEU A 279 -3.83 1.57 -13.21
CA LEU A 279 -4.21 0.15 -13.16
C LEU A 279 -3.66 -0.55 -11.90
N HIS A 280 -2.47 -0.19 -11.42
CA HIS A 280 -1.96 -0.70 -10.14
C HIS A 280 -2.71 -0.16 -8.92
N ARG A 281 -3.20 1.08 -8.97
CA ARG A 281 -4.03 1.67 -7.92
C ARG A 281 -5.40 0.96 -7.85
N VAL A 282 -6.10 0.89 -8.98
CA VAL A 282 -7.42 0.25 -9.12
C VAL A 282 -7.37 -1.23 -8.76
N ALA A 283 -6.26 -1.93 -9.04
CA ALA A 283 -6.09 -3.34 -8.69
C ALA A 283 -6.15 -3.64 -7.18
N LYS A 284 -5.98 -2.63 -6.32
CA LYS A 284 -6.15 -2.76 -4.86
C LYS A 284 -7.62 -2.77 -4.45
N GLU A 285 -8.52 -2.25 -5.28
CA GLU A 285 -9.96 -2.30 -5.07
C GLU A 285 -10.46 -3.68 -5.50
N THR A 286 -10.26 -4.68 -4.64
CA THR A 286 -10.55 -6.07 -4.98
C THR A 286 -11.19 -6.84 -3.83
N SER A 287 -12.06 -7.77 -4.18
CA SER A 287 -12.63 -8.74 -3.24
C SER A 287 -11.55 -9.69 -2.70
N PRO A 288 -11.53 -10.04 -1.40
CA PRO A 288 -10.61 -11.03 -0.84
C PRO A 288 -10.94 -12.47 -1.25
N THR A 289 -12.01 -12.68 -2.03
CA THR A 289 -12.41 -13.97 -2.61
C THR A 289 -12.73 -13.80 -4.09
N PHE A 290 -12.59 -14.85 -4.88
CA PHE A 290 -13.01 -14.82 -6.28
C PHE A 290 -14.52 -14.62 -6.42
N LEU A 291 -14.91 -13.84 -7.44
CA LEU A 291 -16.29 -13.56 -7.84
C LEU A 291 -16.67 -14.24 -9.16
N PHE A 292 -15.68 -14.59 -9.98
CA PHE A 292 -15.90 -15.16 -11.30
C PHE A 292 -16.31 -16.64 -11.25
N GLU A 293 -16.96 -17.11 -12.31
CA GLU A 293 -17.26 -18.52 -12.50
C GLU A 293 -16.86 -19.00 -13.91
N GLY A 294 -16.24 -20.18 -13.98
CA GLY A 294 -15.89 -20.81 -15.25
C GLY A 294 -14.98 -19.94 -16.13
N SER A 295 -15.10 -20.11 -17.46
CA SER A 295 -14.30 -19.36 -18.43
C SER A 295 -14.86 -17.96 -18.70
N PHE A 296 -13.97 -17.02 -18.98
CA PHE A 296 -14.33 -15.66 -19.35
C PHE A 296 -14.92 -15.65 -20.77
N LYS A 297 -15.96 -14.85 -20.98
CA LYS A 297 -16.52 -14.61 -22.31
C LYS A 297 -15.60 -13.68 -23.10
N ARG A 298 -15.51 -13.95 -24.39
CA ARG A 298 -14.91 -13.08 -25.39
C ARG A 298 -15.99 -12.21 -26.04
N LEU A 299 -15.61 -11.08 -26.64
CA LEU A 299 -16.52 -10.31 -27.50
C LEU A 299 -17.09 -11.24 -28.61
N PRO A 300 -18.42 -11.40 -28.70
CA PRO A 300 -19.04 -12.25 -29.70
C PRO A 300 -18.77 -11.76 -31.13
N ASN A 301 -18.66 -12.69 -32.07
CA ASN A 301 -18.51 -12.39 -33.50
C ASN A 301 -17.37 -11.40 -33.81
N ALA A 302 -16.25 -11.52 -33.09
CA ALA A 302 -15.13 -10.59 -33.19
C ALA A 302 -13.85 -11.24 -33.70
N ALA A 303 -13.24 -10.63 -34.72
CA ALA A 303 -11.93 -11.01 -35.22
C ALA A 303 -10.81 -10.42 -34.33
N THR A 304 -9.79 -11.22 -34.05
CA THR A 304 -8.58 -10.72 -33.37
C THR A 304 -7.77 -9.85 -34.33
N ARG A 305 -7.50 -8.60 -33.96
CA ARG A 305 -6.68 -7.66 -34.75
C ARG A 305 -5.26 -7.55 -34.19
N ALA A 306 -5.11 -7.60 -32.87
CA ALA A 306 -3.81 -7.64 -32.20
C ALA A 306 -3.83 -8.54 -30.96
N GLY A 307 -2.69 -9.17 -30.68
CA GLY A 307 -2.51 -10.07 -29.55
C GLY A 307 -1.86 -9.40 -28.36
N PHE A 308 -1.97 -10.05 -27.20
CA PHE A 308 -1.24 -9.65 -26.00
C PHE A 308 0.27 -9.87 -26.19
N GLY A 309 1.06 -8.92 -25.70
CA GLY A 309 2.52 -8.92 -25.74
C GLY A 309 3.13 -8.54 -27.09
N ASP A 310 2.32 -8.29 -28.13
CA ASP A 310 2.79 -7.85 -29.44
C ASP A 310 3.73 -6.64 -29.31
N LYS A 311 4.91 -6.73 -29.94
CA LYS A 311 5.92 -5.67 -29.95
C LYS A 311 5.62 -4.71 -31.09
N ARG A 312 5.06 -3.54 -30.76
CA ARG A 312 4.65 -2.51 -31.71
C ARG A 312 5.79 -1.53 -31.95
N SER A 313 6.18 -1.36 -33.20
CA SER A 313 7.06 -0.28 -33.65
C SER A 313 6.24 0.75 -34.42
N TYR A 314 6.26 1.99 -33.96
CA TYR A 314 5.51 3.10 -34.55
C TYR A 314 6.38 3.86 -35.53
N TYR A 315 5.87 4.05 -36.74
CA TYR A 315 6.56 4.74 -37.84
C TYR A 315 5.82 6.01 -38.22
N TYR A 316 6.56 7.09 -38.44
CA TYR A 316 6.06 8.32 -39.04
C TYR A 316 7.03 8.76 -40.14
N SER A 317 6.51 9.03 -41.34
CA SER A 317 7.31 9.35 -42.53
C SER A 317 8.46 8.36 -42.77
N GLY A 318 8.18 7.06 -42.63
CA GLY A 318 9.14 5.97 -42.85
C GLY A 318 10.16 5.74 -41.71
N LYS A 319 10.20 6.59 -40.68
CA LYS A 319 11.14 6.47 -39.55
C LYS A 319 10.45 5.93 -38.31
N VAL A 320 11.14 5.06 -37.57
CA VAL A 320 10.66 4.61 -36.24
C VAL A 320 10.71 5.79 -35.28
N ILE A 321 9.57 6.12 -34.66
CA ILE A 321 9.46 7.19 -33.67
C ILE A 321 9.26 6.66 -32.26
N ASP A 322 8.71 5.45 -32.11
CA ASP A 322 8.48 4.86 -30.79
C ASP A 322 8.32 3.33 -30.83
N LYS A 323 8.44 2.68 -29.67
CA LYS A 323 8.18 1.25 -29.50
C LYS A 323 7.38 1.00 -28.22
N GLN A 324 6.33 0.19 -28.31
CA GLN A 324 5.51 -0.20 -27.16
C GLN A 324 5.17 -1.69 -27.20
N THR A 325 4.73 -2.24 -26.08
CA THR A 325 4.13 -3.58 -26.02
C THR A 325 2.62 -3.45 -25.93
N HIS A 326 1.89 -4.28 -26.67
CA HIS A 326 0.43 -4.33 -26.59
C HIS A 326 -0.02 -5.16 -25.38
N LEU A 327 -0.75 -4.56 -24.44
CA LEU A 327 -1.06 -5.18 -23.14
C LEU A 327 -2.52 -5.60 -23.00
N GLY A 328 -3.07 -6.12 -24.09
CA GLY A 328 -4.43 -6.65 -24.19
C GLY A 328 -4.63 -7.34 -25.54
N ILE A 329 -5.87 -7.61 -25.89
CA ILE A 329 -6.26 -8.17 -27.18
C ILE A 329 -7.26 -7.22 -27.85
N ASP A 330 -6.97 -6.85 -29.09
CA ASP A 330 -7.87 -5.99 -29.87
C ASP A 330 -8.84 -6.87 -30.66
N LEU A 331 -10.13 -6.70 -30.40
CA LEU A 331 -11.23 -7.47 -30.94
C LEU A 331 -12.14 -6.55 -31.75
N ALA A 332 -12.20 -6.77 -33.07
CA ALA A 332 -13.08 -6.00 -33.95
C ALA A 332 -14.30 -6.81 -34.34
N SER A 333 -15.48 -6.22 -34.19
CA SER A 333 -16.78 -6.77 -34.62
C SER A 333 -17.51 -5.73 -35.49
N THR A 334 -18.83 -5.85 -35.63
CA THR A 334 -19.65 -4.79 -36.23
C THR A 334 -19.54 -3.51 -35.39
N ARG A 335 -19.65 -2.34 -36.04
CA ARG A 335 -19.56 -1.04 -35.38
C ARG A 335 -20.52 -0.95 -34.19
N GLN A 336 -20.05 -0.41 -33.07
CA GLN A 336 -20.81 -0.30 -31.82
C GLN A 336 -21.39 -1.64 -31.32
N ALA A 337 -20.63 -2.73 -31.49
CA ALA A 337 -21.02 -4.04 -30.99
C ALA A 337 -21.27 -3.99 -29.47
N PRO A 338 -22.31 -4.67 -28.96
CA PRO A 338 -22.56 -4.73 -27.53
C PRO A 338 -21.43 -5.50 -26.84
N ILE A 339 -20.92 -4.94 -25.75
CA ILE A 339 -19.83 -5.53 -24.96
C ILE A 339 -20.44 -6.26 -23.76
N PRO A 340 -20.37 -7.61 -23.72
CA PRO A 340 -20.72 -8.34 -22.51
C PRO A 340 -19.59 -8.26 -21.47
N ALA A 341 -19.94 -8.21 -20.19
CA ALA A 341 -19.02 -8.51 -19.10
C ALA A 341 -18.47 -9.93 -19.29
N ALA A 342 -17.15 -10.06 -19.25
CA ALA A 342 -16.48 -11.33 -19.50
C ALA A 342 -16.79 -12.35 -18.41
N ASN A 343 -16.98 -11.91 -17.16
CA ASN A 343 -17.40 -12.76 -16.06
C ASN A 343 -18.13 -11.94 -14.97
N ASN A 344 -18.65 -12.63 -13.95
CA ASN A 344 -19.23 -12.01 -12.77
C ASN A 344 -18.20 -11.14 -12.06
N GLY A 345 -18.60 -10.00 -11.52
CA GLY A 345 -17.70 -9.13 -10.79
C GLY A 345 -18.33 -7.83 -10.34
N ARG A 346 -17.51 -6.97 -9.75
CA ARG A 346 -17.88 -5.62 -9.34
C ARG A 346 -17.19 -4.60 -10.23
N VAL A 347 -17.92 -3.64 -10.79
CA VAL A 347 -17.33 -2.52 -11.52
C VAL A 347 -16.54 -1.65 -10.54
N VAL A 348 -15.25 -1.46 -10.81
CA VAL A 348 -14.35 -0.63 -9.97
C VAL A 348 -13.91 0.63 -10.69
N LEU A 349 -14.11 0.71 -12.01
CA LEU A 349 -13.91 1.91 -12.80
C LEU A 349 -14.89 1.93 -13.97
N ALA A 350 -15.49 3.08 -14.23
CA ALA A 350 -16.30 3.36 -15.40
C ALA A 350 -16.15 4.85 -15.75
N GLU A 351 -15.19 5.17 -16.62
CA GLU A 351 -14.78 6.54 -16.91
C GLU A 351 -14.92 6.87 -18.40
N SER A 352 -15.39 8.08 -18.69
CA SER A 352 -15.49 8.61 -20.06
C SER A 352 -14.17 9.14 -20.62
N ASP A 353 -13.11 9.21 -19.81
CA ASP A 353 -11.77 9.55 -20.27
C ASP A 353 -10.69 8.90 -19.37
N PHE A 354 -10.27 7.70 -19.75
CA PHE A 354 -9.20 6.97 -19.09
C PHE A 354 -7.89 7.04 -19.90
N GLY A 355 -7.53 8.24 -20.34
CA GLY A 355 -6.29 8.51 -21.08
C GLY A 355 -6.20 7.74 -22.39
N ILE A 356 -5.15 6.94 -22.60
CA ILE A 356 -4.99 6.23 -23.88
C ILE A 356 -6.11 5.22 -24.16
N TYR A 357 -6.79 4.75 -23.11
CA TYR A 357 -7.89 3.79 -23.19
C TYR A 357 -9.22 4.44 -23.61
N GLY A 358 -9.33 5.78 -23.57
CA GLY A 358 -10.59 6.47 -23.84
C GLY A 358 -11.66 6.09 -22.83
N ASN A 359 -12.90 5.92 -23.27
CA ASN A 359 -13.96 5.44 -22.39
C ASN A 359 -13.64 3.99 -21.99
N ALA A 360 -13.55 3.75 -20.69
CA ALA A 360 -13.10 2.48 -20.15
C ALA A 360 -13.95 1.99 -18.98
N VAL A 361 -14.06 0.68 -18.87
CA VAL A 361 -14.66 -0.02 -17.73
C VAL A 361 -13.64 -1.03 -17.19
N ILE A 362 -13.50 -1.12 -15.87
CA ILE A 362 -12.73 -2.16 -15.19
C ILE A 362 -13.66 -2.90 -14.23
N ILE A 363 -13.65 -4.23 -14.34
CA ILE A 363 -14.43 -5.13 -13.47
C ILE A 363 -13.47 -5.96 -12.62
N ASP A 364 -13.65 -5.89 -11.30
CA ASP A 364 -13.00 -6.75 -10.31
C ASP A 364 -13.68 -8.11 -10.22
N HIS A 365 -12.86 -9.15 -10.31
CA HIS A 365 -13.24 -10.56 -10.20
C HIS A 365 -12.70 -11.21 -8.92
N GLY A 366 -12.06 -10.44 -8.03
CA GLY A 366 -11.49 -10.87 -6.77
C GLY A 366 -10.02 -11.30 -6.83
N LEU A 367 -9.35 -11.29 -5.69
CA LEU A 367 -7.92 -11.60 -5.51
C LEU A 367 -6.98 -10.78 -6.42
N GLY A 368 -7.37 -9.54 -6.75
CA GLY A 368 -6.64 -8.67 -7.67
C GLY A 368 -6.78 -9.05 -9.15
N LEU A 369 -7.67 -9.97 -9.51
CA LEU A 369 -8.01 -10.27 -10.90
C LEU A 369 -9.01 -9.25 -11.43
N GLN A 370 -8.68 -8.57 -12.52
CA GLN A 370 -9.56 -7.58 -13.14
C GLN A 370 -9.61 -7.75 -14.66
N SER A 371 -10.74 -7.41 -15.27
CA SER A 371 -10.86 -7.25 -16.72
C SER A 371 -11.03 -5.79 -17.10
N LEU A 372 -10.35 -5.37 -18.18
CA LEU A 372 -10.37 -4.02 -18.72
C LEU A 372 -11.05 -4.03 -20.09
N TYR A 373 -11.99 -3.12 -20.29
CA TYR A 373 -12.71 -2.89 -21.53
C TYR A 373 -12.46 -1.44 -21.94
N SER A 374 -11.91 -1.21 -23.13
CA SER A 374 -11.49 0.14 -23.54
C SER A 374 -11.93 0.49 -24.96
N HIS A 375 -11.80 1.78 -25.26
CA HIS A 375 -12.22 2.42 -26.51
C HIS A 375 -13.74 2.42 -26.71
N LEU A 376 -14.51 2.39 -25.63
CA LEU A 376 -15.97 2.32 -25.70
C LEU A 376 -16.55 3.57 -26.36
N SER A 377 -17.67 3.42 -27.08
CA SER A 377 -18.49 4.56 -27.50
C SER A 377 -19.58 4.90 -26.49
N GLN A 378 -19.94 3.93 -25.66
CA GLN A 378 -21.00 4.03 -24.67
C GLN A 378 -20.65 3.15 -23.46
N ILE A 379 -20.86 3.67 -22.25
CA ILE A 379 -20.76 2.95 -20.97
C ILE A 379 -22.18 2.83 -20.40
N ASN A 380 -22.54 1.64 -19.90
CA ASN A 380 -23.88 1.34 -19.37
C ASN A 380 -23.87 0.94 -17.88
N VAL A 381 -22.74 1.13 -17.19
CA VAL A 381 -22.54 0.72 -15.80
C VAL A 381 -21.77 1.80 -15.05
N GLU A 382 -21.87 1.79 -13.73
CA GLU A 382 -21.22 2.74 -12.83
C GLU A 382 -20.32 2.02 -11.82
N PRO A 383 -19.30 2.68 -11.24
CA PRO A 383 -18.50 2.08 -10.19
C PRO A 383 -19.37 1.64 -9.00
N GLY A 384 -19.16 0.42 -8.52
CA GLY A 384 -19.95 -0.22 -7.48
C GLY A 384 -20.97 -1.25 -7.99
N ASP A 385 -21.35 -1.19 -9.27
CA ASP A 385 -22.30 -2.14 -9.85
C ASP A 385 -21.78 -3.58 -9.78
N MET A 386 -22.63 -4.50 -9.36
CA MET A 386 -22.40 -5.93 -9.54
C MET A 386 -22.91 -6.33 -10.93
N VAL A 387 -22.06 -6.99 -11.71
CA VAL A 387 -22.39 -7.44 -13.06
C VAL A 387 -22.31 -8.94 -13.19
N GLU A 388 -23.19 -9.50 -14.01
CA GLU A 388 -23.21 -10.93 -14.33
C GLU A 388 -22.47 -11.24 -15.64
N ARG A 389 -21.94 -12.45 -15.75
CA ARG A 389 -21.26 -12.97 -16.94
C ARG A 389 -22.15 -12.91 -18.17
N GLY A 390 -21.88 -11.96 -19.06
CA GLY A 390 -22.65 -11.74 -20.29
C GLY A 390 -23.55 -10.51 -20.27
N GLN A 391 -23.74 -9.86 -19.12
CA GLN A 391 -24.47 -8.60 -19.03
C GLN A 391 -23.82 -7.54 -19.91
N ILE A 392 -24.62 -6.77 -20.66
CA ILE A 392 -24.08 -5.75 -21.56
C ILE A 392 -23.68 -4.51 -20.75
N ILE A 393 -22.38 -4.19 -20.76
CA ILE A 393 -21.78 -3.10 -19.98
C ILE A 393 -21.48 -1.85 -20.82
N GLY A 394 -21.66 -1.93 -22.14
CA GLY A 394 -21.39 -0.83 -23.05
C GLY A 394 -21.37 -1.27 -24.51
N LYS A 395 -20.80 -0.41 -25.36
CA LYS A 395 -20.62 -0.69 -26.79
C LYS A 395 -19.21 -0.34 -27.25
N THR A 396 -18.69 -1.12 -28.19
CA THR A 396 -17.38 -0.83 -28.82
C THR A 396 -17.39 0.54 -29.48
N GLY A 397 -16.21 1.08 -29.70
CA GLY A 397 -16.05 2.41 -30.27
C GLY A 397 -14.60 2.68 -30.65
N ALA A 398 -14.29 3.96 -30.76
CA ALA A 398 -12.96 4.42 -31.15
C ALA A 398 -12.47 5.57 -30.27
N THR A 399 -12.86 5.66 -29.00
CA THR A 399 -12.38 6.72 -28.09
C THR A 399 -10.93 6.49 -27.67
N GLY A 400 -10.27 7.54 -27.16
CA GLY A 400 -8.84 7.49 -26.81
C GLY A 400 -7.96 7.25 -28.04
N MET A 401 -6.96 6.37 -27.90
CA MET A 401 -5.93 6.12 -28.92
C MET A 401 -6.31 5.08 -30.00
N ALA A 402 -7.59 4.67 -30.06
CA ALA A 402 -8.05 3.69 -31.04
C ALA A 402 -8.10 4.24 -32.49
N GLY A 403 -7.45 3.54 -33.43
CA GLY A 403 -7.46 3.89 -34.86
C GLY A 403 -8.77 3.58 -35.61
N GLY A 404 -9.73 2.92 -34.97
CA GLY A 404 -11.01 2.51 -35.53
C GLY A 404 -11.86 1.77 -34.49
N ASP A 405 -13.08 1.39 -34.84
CA ASP A 405 -13.99 0.70 -33.92
C ASP A 405 -13.47 -0.70 -33.56
N HIS A 406 -13.14 -0.89 -32.28
CA HIS A 406 -12.80 -2.20 -31.70
C HIS A 406 -12.90 -2.16 -30.18
N LEU A 407 -12.92 -3.34 -29.56
CA LEU A 407 -12.68 -3.50 -28.13
C LEU A 407 -11.20 -3.78 -27.90
N HIS A 408 -10.54 -2.97 -27.09
CA HIS A 408 -9.31 -3.41 -26.42
C HIS A 408 -9.70 -4.11 -25.12
N TYR A 409 -9.44 -5.42 -25.05
CA TYR A 409 -9.74 -6.25 -23.88
C TYR A 409 -8.47 -6.63 -23.14
N GLY A 410 -8.37 -6.26 -21.87
CA GLY A 410 -7.25 -6.61 -20.99
C GLY A 410 -7.69 -7.53 -19.87
N VAL A 411 -6.76 -8.34 -19.38
CA VAL A 411 -6.87 -9.00 -18.07
C VAL A 411 -5.67 -8.56 -17.24
N ILE A 412 -5.90 -8.28 -15.97
CA ILE A 412 -4.95 -7.68 -15.05
C ILE A 412 -4.90 -8.54 -13.79
N CYS A 413 -3.69 -8.87 -13.34
CA CYS A 413 -3.39 -9.60 -12.12
C CYS A 413 -2.62 -8.66 -11.19
N ALA A 414 -3.26 -8.17 -10.13
CA ALA A 414 -2.71 -7.22 -9.16
C ALA A 414 -1.99 -6.00 -9.81
N GLY A 415 -2.61 -5.44 -10.86
CA GLY A 415 -2.08 -4.29 -11.61
C GLY A 415 -1.19 -4.65 -12.80
N ILE A 416 -0.77 -5.91 -12.93
CA ILE A 416 0.04 -6.43 -14.03
C ILE A 416 -0.83 -7.04 -15.14
N PRO A 417 -0.78 -6.55 -16.39
CA PRO A 417 -1.49 -7.11 -17.51
C PRO A 417 -0.96 -8.49 -17.81
N VAL A 418 -1.91 -9.41 -17.96
CA VAL A 418 -1.68 -10.80 -18.28
C VAL A 418 -2.45 -11.19 -19.53
N ASN A 419 -2.05 -12.30 -20.14
CA ASN A 419 -2.58 -12.76 -21.40
C ASN A 419 -4.05 -13.19 -21.24
N PRO A 420 -5.02 -12.50 -21.90
CA PRO A 420 -6.43 -12.84 -21.76
C PRO A 420 -6.81 -14.23 -22.29
N VAL A 421 -5.98 -14.84 -23.15
CA VAL A 421 -6.23 -16.17 -23.71
C VAL A 421 -6.33 -17.24 -22.61
N GLU A 422 -5.53 -17.12 -21.55
CA GLU A 422 -5.56 -18.07 -20.41
C GLU A 422 -6.95 -18.11 -19.77
N TRP A 423 -7.57 -16.94 -19.62
CA TRP A 423 -8.88 -16.79 -18.98
C TRP A 423 -10.06 -17.19 -19.86
N TRP A 424 -9.87 -17.31 -21.18
CA TRP A 424 -10.88 -17.87 -22.09
C TRP A 424 -10.89 -19.40 -22.10
N ASP A 425 -9.82 -20.06 -21.63
CA ASP A 425 -9.72 -21.51 -21.58
C ASP A 425 -10.14 -22.05 -20.21
N GLY A 426 -11.34 -22.64 -20.14
CA GLY A 426 -11.85 -23.25 -18.92
C GLY A 426 -11.01 -24.41 -18.39
N ARG A 427 -10.27 -25.13 -19.25
CA ARG A 427 -9.33 -26.18 -18.80
C ARG A 427 -8.10 -25.56 -18.15
N TRP A 428 -7.58 -24.48 -18.73
CA TRP A 428 -6.48 -23.74 -18.13
C TRP A 428 -6.86 -23.19 -16.75
N ILE A 429 -8.04 -22.55 -16.63
CA ILE A 429 -8.55 -22.02 -15.37
C ILE A 429 -8.69 -23.14 -14.34
N LYS A 430 -9.27 -24.28 -14.74
CA LYS A 430 -9.41 -25.44 -13.86
C LYS A 430 -8.07 -25.88 -13.30
N ASN A 431 -7.06 -26.04 -14.15
CA ASN A 431 -5.77 -26.62 -13.77
C ASN A 431 -4.85 -25.63 -13.03
N ASN A 432 -4.95 -24.33 -13.30
CA ASN A 432 -4.02 -23.33 -12.76
C ASN A 432 -4.62 -22.47 -11.65
N ILE A 433 -5.95 -22.45 -11.50
CA ILE A 433 -6.67 -21.59 -10.56
C ILE A 433 -7.62 -22.41 -9.69
N THR A 434 -8.74 -22.91 -10.22
CA THR A 434 -9.85 -23.38 -9.37
C THR A 434 -9.61 -24.75 -8.72
N SER A 435 -8.78 -25.62 -9.31
CA SER A 435 -8.42 -26.90 -8.67
C SER A 435 -7.52 -26.74 -7.44
N LYS A 436 -6.88 -25.59 -7.28
CA LYS A 436 -5.98 -25.29 -6.16
C LYS A 436 -6.71 -24.81 -4.91
N LEU A 437 -7.96 -24.40 -5.05
CA LEU A 437 -8.83 -23.94 -3.95
C LEU A 437 -9.56 -25.09 -3.25
N LYS A 438 -9.27 -26.33 -3.62
CA LYS A 438 -9.99 -27.53 -3.18
C LYS A 438 -9.18 -28.34 -2.19
#